data_AF-A0A7I8EBB3-F1
#
_entry.id   AF-A0A7I8EBB3-F1
#
_cell.length_a   1.000
_cell.length_b   1.000
_cell.length_c   1.000
_cell.angle_alpha   90.00
_cell.angle_beta   90.00
_cell.angle_gamma   90.00
#
_symmetry.space_group_name_H-M   'P 1'
#
loop_
_entity.id
_entity.type
_entity.pdbx_description
1 polymer ?
#
loop_
_entity_poly.entity_id
_entity_poly.type
_entity_poly.pdbx_seq_one_letter_code
_entity_poly.pdbx_strand_id
1 'polypeptide(L)'
;MASIENRSHHEVSVKHRDDLTQAFACNAKKKAEEYHQSLKAQGFKPKLSRLDNYYAIRDRSVSRPEQTLYAHSKAEAETIKARLESEQKQGLFIDYAQGYKNTLADLLIRYLREEAPRHKSFEVVAYKINALLEDAGLPRQDIGRIVAEHPNPHPRVKAMKIRQATGTRTGAPSEASKFIRKGFAAIVPDDFTDYIDERGSVVAPATVDREIDIFSAVCRIAIDTWRIHIVEFDAASNELGRPTAVQKPA
;
A
#
# COMPACT_ATOMS: atom_id res chain seq x y z
N MET A 1 13.66 -10.90 -1.33
CA MET A 1 15.03 -10.37 -1.55
C MET A 1 15.32 -10.42 -3.04
N ALA A 2 16.02 -9.43 -3.59
CA ALA A 2 16.27 -9.36 -5.03
C ALA A 2 17.30 -10.43 -5.47
N SER A 3 17.01 -11.14 -6.56
CA SER A 3 17.88 -12.17 -7.13
C SER A 3 18.29 -11.83 -8.56
N ILE A 4 19.55 -12.08 -8.92
CA ILE A 4 20.07 -11.90 -10.28
C ILE A 4 20.08 -13.26 -10.99
N GLU A 5 19.45 -13.33 -12.16
CA GLU A 5 19.53 -14.46 -13.08
C GLU A 5 20.28 -14.00 -14.34
N ASN A 6 21.41 -14.63 -14.67
CA ASN A 6 22.02 -14.44 -15.98
C ASN A 6 21.07 -15.01 -17.04
N ARG A 7 20.62 -14.19 -17.99
CA ARG A 7 19.76 -14.56 -19.13
C ARG A 7 20.46 -14.30 -20.47
N SER A 8 21.78 -14.18 -20.44
CA SER A 8 22.61 -13.95 -21.63
C SER A 8 22.57 -15.16 -22.55
N HIS A 9 22.81 -14.87 -23.83
CA HIS A 9 22.91 -15.86 -24.89
C HIS A 9 24.10 -16.81 -24.68
N HIS A 10 23.99 -18.02 -25.24
CA HIS A 10 25.13 -18.91 -25.44
C HIS A 10 25.77 -18.56 -26.78
N GLU A 11 27.09 -18.52 -26.86
CA GLU A 11 27.84 -18.25 -28.07
C GLU A 11 28.71 -19.46 -28.39
N VAL A 12 28.67 -19.89 -29.65
CA VAL A 12 29.63 -20.84 -30.20
C VAL A 12 30.52 -20.06 -31.16
N SER A 13 31.81 -19.98 -30.87
CA SER A 13 32.79 -19.27 -31.69
C SER A 13 33.91 -20.20 -32.16
N VAL A 14 34.48 -19.91 -33.33
CA VAL A 14 35.65 -20.60 -33.88
C VAL A 14 36.77 -19.57 -34.08
N LYS A 15 37.97 -19.90 -33.63
CA LYS A 15 39.11 -18.98 -33.72
C LYS A 15 39.36 -18.53 -35.17
N HIS A 16 39.43 -17.23 -35.41
CA HIS A 16 39.66 -16.61 -36.73
C HIS A 16 38.57 -16.90 -37.79
N ARG A 17 37.36 -17.28 -37.37
CA ARG A 17 36.20 -17.57 -38.23
C ARG A 17 34.95 -16.94 -37.63
N ASP A 18 34.80 -15.64 -37.82
CA ASP A 18 33.64 -14.89 -37.33
C ASP A 18 32.35 -15.27 -38.09
N ASP A 19 32.50 -15.75 -39.33
CA ASP A 19 31.43 -16.33 -40.16
C ASP A 19 30.77 -17.56 -39.55
N LEU A 20 31.48 -18.28 -38.67
CA LEU A 20 30.97 -19.46 -37.96
C LEU A 20 30.57 -19.17 -36.51
N THR A 21 30.60 -17.90 -36.10
CA THR A 21 30.19 -17.50 -34.75
C THR A 21 28.69 -17.30 -34.69
N GLN A 22 28.03 -18.05 -33.81
CA GLN A 22 26.58 -18.00 -33.67
C GLN A 22 26.16 -17.91 -32.21
N ALA A 23 25.21 -16.99 -31.95
CA ALA A 23 24.58 -16.80 -30.66
C ALA A 23 23.21 -17.53 -30.60
N PHE A 24 22.93 -18.12 -29.45
CA PHE A 24 21.73 -18.89 -29.15
C PHE A 24 21.06 -18.31 -27.90
N ALA A 25 19.73 -18.24 -27.89
CA ALA A 25 18.96 -17.80 -26.71
C ALA A 25 19.31 -18.59 -25.44
N CYS A 26 19.14 -17.97 -24.27
CA CYS A 26 19.52 -18.59 -22.98
C CYS A 26 18.84 -19.95 -22.72
N ASN A 27 17.63 -20.14 -23.23
CA ASN A 27 16.83 -21.37 -23.14
C ASN A 27 17.16 -22.39 -24.25
N ALA A 28 17.98 -22.03 -25.24
CA ALA A 28 18.31 -22.85 -26.40
C ALA A 28 19.68 -23.54 -26.30
N LYS A 29 20.13 -23.87 -25.08
CA LYS A 29 21.46 -24.48 -24.83
C LYS A 29 21.70 -25.75 -25.66
N LYS A 30 20.69 -26.62 -25.76
CA LYS A 30 20.79 -27.86 -26.54
C LYS A 30 21.11 -27.60 -28.01
N LYS A 31 20.51 -26.56 -28.62
CA LYS A 31 20.81 -26.16 -30.00
C LYS A 31 22.25 -25.65 -30.16
N ALA A 32 22.76 -24.92 -29.17
CA ALA A 32 24.16 -24.48 -29.16
C ALA A 32 25.13 -25.67 -29.07
N GLU A 33 24.81 -26.69 -28.26
CA GLU A 33 25.60 -27.93 -28.15
C GLU A 33 25.58 -28.76 -29.44
N GLU A 34 24.42 -28.90 -30.09
CA GLU A 34 24.28 -29.55 -31.40
C GLU A 34 25.11 -28.83 -32.46
N TYR A 35 25.06 -27.51 -32.52
CA TYR A 35 25.87 -26.71 -33.44
C TYR A 35 27.38 -26.87 -33.16
N HIS A 36 27.78 -26.83 -31.89
CA HIS A 36 29.15 -27.09 -31.48
C HIS A 36 29.64 -28.49 -31.91
N GLN A 37 28.81 -29.53 -31.76
CA GLN A 37 29.14 -30.88 -32.24
C GLN A 37 29.26 -30.93 -33.76
N SER A 38 28.38 -30.24 -34.49
CA SER A 38 28.43 -30.19 -35.96
C SER A 38 29.73 -29.57 -36.48
N LEU A 39 30.19 -28.48 -35.85
CA LEU A 39 31.46 -27.82 -36.20
C LEU A 39 32.66 -28.71 -35.85
N LYS A 40 32.60 -29.44 -34.73
CA LYS A 40 33.64 -30.41 -34.35
C LYS A 40 33.73 -31.57 -35.35
N ALA A 41 32.60 -32.07 -35.84
CA ALA A 41 32.54 -33.12 -36.86
C ALA A 41 33.12 -32.65 -38.21
N GLN A 42 33.01 -31.34 -38.52
CA GLN A 42 33.65 -30.70 -39.67
C GLN A 42 35.15 -30.43 -39.47
N GLY A 43 35.73 -30.82 -38.32
CA GLY A 43 37.16 -30.67 -38.02
C GLY A 43 37.55 -29.32 -37.40
N PHE A 44 36.59 -28.43 -37.13
CA PHE A 44 36.86 -27.17 -36.43
C PHE A 44 37.05 -27.39 -34.92
N LYS A 45 37.60 -26.36 -34.26
CA LYS A 45 37.78 -26.31 -32.80
C LYS A 45 36.86 -25.22 -32.20
N PRO A 46 35.54 -25.45 -32.17
CA PRO A 46 34.59 -24.49 -31.61
C PRO A 46 34.73 -24.37 -30.09
N LYS A 47 34.37 -23.21 -29.56
CA LYS A 47 34.27 -22.92 -28.13
C LYS A 47 32.84 -22.51 -27.80
N LEU A 48 32.21 -23.22 -26.88
CA LEU A 48 30.91 -22.84 -26.32
C LEU A 48 31.14 -21.98 -25.06
N SER A 49 30.73 -20.72 -25.11
CA SER A 49 30.74 -19.81 -23.97
C SER A 49 29.35 -19.25 -23.70
N ARG A 50 29.14 -18.80 -22.47
CA ARG A 50 27.97 -17.98 -22.14
C ARG A 50 28.40 -16.52 -22.15
N LEU A 51 27.60 -15.67 -22.78
CA LEU A 51 27.82 -14.22 -22.73
C LEU A 51 27.45 -13.65 -21.37
N ASP A 52 27.79 -12.38 -21.16
CA ASP A 52 27.53 -11.60 -19.95
C ASP A 52 26.86 -10.26 -20.28
N ASN A 53 25.91 -10.29 -21.22
CA ASN A 53 25.29 -9.12 -21.82
C ASN A 53 23.79 -8.94 -21.50
N TYR A 54 23.19 -9.87 -20.76
CA TYR A 54 21.78 -9.78 -20.38
C TYR A 54 21.48 -10.48 -19.05
N TYR A 55 20.95 -9.73 -18.10
CA TYR A 55 20.60 -10.20 -16.76
C TYR A 55 19.19 -9.78 -16.41
N ALA A 56 18.46 -10.65 -15.71
CA ALA A 56 17.18 -10.32 -15.10
C ALA A 56 17.34 -10.23 -13.58
N ILE A 57 16.88 -9.13 -13.00
CA ILE A 57 16.85 -8.89 -11.56
C ILE A 57 15.41 -9.05 -11.12
N ARG A 58 15.09 -10.10 -10.37
CA ARG A 58 13.75 -10.33 -9.82
C ARG A 58 13.69 -9.83 -8.38
N ASP A 59 12.83 -8.86 -8.12
CA ASP A 59 12.47 -8.43 -6.77
C ASP A 59 11.20 -9.15 -6.33
N ARG A 60 11.35 -10.07 -5.37
CA ARG A 60 10.26 -10.77 -4.69
C ARG A 60 10.27 -10.43 -3.20
N SER A 61 10.50 -9.16 -2.86
CA SER A 61 10.39 -8.70 -1.48
C SER A 61 8.92 -8.74 -1.04
N VAL A 62 8.69 -9.02 0.24
CA VAL A 62 7.32 -9.00 0.83
C VAL A 62 6.78 -7.56 0.87
N SER A 63 7.69 -6.58 0.96
CA SER A 63 7.37 -5.17 1.09
C SER A 63 6.99 -4.49 -0.23
N ARG A 64 7.24 -5.10 -1.40
CA ARG A 64 6.94 -4.49 -2.71
C ARG A 64 6.18 -5.47 -3.61
N PRO A 65 5.37 -4.98 -4.57
CA PRO A 65 4.87 -5.82 -5.64
C PRO A 65 6.01 -6.53 -6.38
N GLU A 66 5.76 -7.78 -6.81
CA GLU A 66 6.76 -8.52 -7.57
C GLU A 66 7.09 -7.79 -8.86
N GLN A 67 8.38 -7.52 -9.07
CA GLN A 67 8.86 -6.85 -10.28
C GLN A 67 10.11 -7.52 -10.84
N THR A 68 10.29 -7.42 -12.15
CA THR A 68 11.48 -7.91 -12.84
C THR A 68 12.10 -6.76 -13.63
N LEU A 69 13.36 -6.43 -13.28
CA LEU A 69 14.19 -5.45 -13.98
C LEU A 69 15.21 -6.19 -14.85
N TYR A 70 15.80 -5.48 -15.81
CA TYR A 70 16.81 -6.03 -16.72
C TYR A 70 18.07 -5.16 -16.72
N ALA A 71 19.21 -5.78 -16.99
CA ALA A 71 20.51 -5.13 -17.11
C ALA A 71 21.32 -5.74 -18.24
N HIS A 72 22.21 -4.95 -18.84
CA HIS A 72 23.06 -5.36 -19.95
C HIS A 72 24.47 -5.76 -19.53
N SER A 73 24.78 -5.68 -18.24
CA SER A 73 26.04 -6.16 -17.68
C SER A 73 25.86 -6.69 -16.26
N LYS A 74 26.82 -7.50 -15.80
CA LYS A 74 26.81 -8.02 -14.43
C LYS A 74 26.94 -6.91 -13.39
N ALA A 75 27.81 -5.93 -13.64
CA ALA A 75 28.05 -4.81 -12.73
C ALA A 75 26.80 -3.93 -12.58
N GLU A 76 26.08 -3.70 -13.67
CA GLU A 76 24.80 -2.98 -13.64
C GLU A 76 23.73 -3.78 -12.87
N ALA A 77 23.64 -5.09 -13.08
CA ALA A 77 22.72 -5.95 -12.34
C ALA A 77 22.99 -5.95 -10.83
N GLU A 78 24.26 -5.99 -10.43
CA GLU A 78 24.70 -5.88 -9.03
C GLU A 78 24.38 -4.50 -8.45
N THR A 79 24.57 -3.43 -9.22
CA THR A 79 24.21 -2.06 -8.82
C THR A 79 22.71 -1.92 -8.57
N ILE A 80 21.88 -2.43 -9.50
CA ILE A 80 20.41 -2.43 -9.35
C ILE A 80 19.99 -3.25 -8.13
N LYS A 81 20.58 -4.44 -7.94
CA LYS A 81 20.31 -5.28 -6.76
C LYS A 81 20.68 -4.55 -5.47
N ALA A 82 21.87 -3.96 -5.39
CA ALA A 82 22.35 -3.23 -4.23
C ALA A 82 21.46 -2.02 -3.91
N ARG A 83 20.99 -1.30 -4.94
CA ARG A 83 20.01 -0.21 -4.80
C ARG A 83 18.72 -0.72 -4.17
N LEU A 84 18.12 -1.78 -4.72
CA LEU A 84 16.88 -2.37 -4.20
C LEU A 84 17.01 -2.88 -2.77
N GLU A 85 18.15 -3.46 -2.41
CA GLU A 85 18.46 -3.92 -1.04
C GLU A 85 18.72 -2.74 -0.09
N SER A 86 19.36 -1.68 -0.56
CA SER A 86 19.62 -0.46 0.22
C SER A 86 18.32 0.28 0.54
N GLU A 87 17.45 0.49 -0.47
CA GLU A 87 16.11 1.06 -0.29
C GLU A 87 15.29 0.24 0.73
N GLN A 88 15.40 -1.09 0.69
CA GLN A 88 14.75 -1.98 1.64
C GLN A 88 15.34 -1.85 3.05
N LYS A 89 16.66 -1.80 3.19
CA LYS A 89 17.36 -1.70 4.49
C LYS A 89 17.17 -0.34 5.17
N GLN A 90 17.11 0.74 4.40
CA GLN A 90 16.99 2.10 4.93
C GLN A 90 15.55 2.43 5.37
N GLY A 91 14.58 1.54 5.17
CA GLY A 91 13.18 1.84 5.43
C GLY A 91 12.62 2.96 4.54
N LEU A 92 13.36 3.32 3.47
CA LEU A 92 12.99 4.38 2.53
C LEU A 92 11.77 3.99 1.68
N PHE A 93 11.39 2.71 1.71
CA PHE A 93 10.15 2.23 1.11
C PHE A 93 9.00 2.31 2.11
N ILE A 94 8.23 3.40 2.00
CA ILE A 94 6.94 3.54 2.66
C ILE A 94 5.87 2.88 1.78
N ASP A 95 5.21 1.83 2.29
CA ASP A 95 4.10 1.17 1.58
C ASP A 95 2.82 2.02 1.67
N TYR A 96 2.65 2.94 0.73
CA TYR A 96 1.40 3.71 0.56
C TYR A 96 0.23 2.87 0.05
N ALA A 97 0.47 1.66 -0.48
CA ALA A 97 -0.60 0.83 -1.03
C ALA A 97 -1.59 0.43 0.05
N GLN A 98 -1.15 0.30 1.31
CA GLN A 98 -2.05 0.07 2.45
C GLN A 98 -3.05 1.20 2.64
N GLY A 99 -2.65 2.46 2.39
CA GLY A 99 -3.54 3.61 2.47
C GLY A 99 -4.65 3.58 1.41
N TYR A 100 -4.39 3.03 0.23
CA TYR A 100 -5.43 2.87 -0.80
C TYR A 100 -6.28 1.62 -0.62
N LYS A 101 -5.71 0.55 -0.05
CA LYS A 101 -6.41 -0.73 0.18
C LYS A 101 -7.40 -0.67 1.34
N ASN A 102 -7.04 0.00 2.42
CA ASN A 102 -7.91 0.12 3.59
C ASN A 102 -8.79 1.36 3.44
N THR A 103 -10.10 1.19 3.53
CA THR A 103 -11.04 2.31 3.59
C THR A 103 -11.09 2.91 5.00
N LEU A 104 -11.59 4.14 5.17
CA LEU A 104 -11.82 4.67 6.53
C LEU A 104 -12.82 3.82 7.32
N ALA A 105 -13.80 3.23 6.65
CA ALA A 105 -14.71 2.27 7.26
C ALA A 105 -13.96 1.04 7.83
N ASP A 106 -12.99 0.49 7.09
CA ASP A 106 -12.17 -0.63 7.58
C ASP A 106 -11.38 -0.21 8.82
N LEU A 107 -10.82 1.01 8.82
CA LEU A 107 -10.09 1.56 9.96
C LEU A 107 -11.00 1.83 11.17
N LEU A 108 -12.23 2.31 10.96
CA LEU A 108 -13.24 2.49 12.01
C LEU A 108 -13.64 1.15 12.63
N ILE A 109 -13.87 0.12 11.82
CA ILE A 109 -14.19 -1.23 12.30
C ILE A 109 -13.01 -1.80 13.08
N ARG A 110 -11.79 -1.64 12.59
CA ARG A 110 -10.58 -2.08 13.28
C ARG A 110 -10.39 -1.36 14.61
N TYR A 111 -10.57 -0.03 14.63
CA TYR A 111 -10.49 0.79 15.85
C TYR A 111 -11.53 0.34 16.87
N LEU A 112 -12.76 0.07 16.41
CA LEU A 112 -13.85 -0.41 17.25
C LEU A 112 -13.53 -1.76 17.90
N ARG A 113 -12.76 -2.63 17.23
CA ARG A 113 -12.39 -3.96 17.73
C ARG A 113 -11.15 -3.94 18.62
N GLU A 114 -10.11 -3.20 18.25
CA GLU A 114 -8.77 -3.29 18.86
C GLU A 114 -8.53 -2.24 19.95
N GLU A 115 -9.04 -1.03 19.79
CA GLU A 115 -8.68 0.12 20.65
C GLU A 115 -9.86 0.65 21.47
N ALA A 116 -11.02 0.85 20.84
CA ALA A 116 -12.19 1.42 21.50
C ALA A 116 -12.59 0.68 22.81
N PRO A 117 -12.56 -0.66 22.91
CA PRO A 117 -12.96 -1.38 24.12
C PRO A 117 -12.06 -1.10 25.33
N ARG A 118 -10.84 -0.56 25.12
CA ARG A 118 -9.90 -0.18 26.19
C ARG A 118 -10.30 1.10 26.90
N HIS A 119 -11.24 1.86 26.34
CA HIS A 119 -11.68 3.14 26.87
C HIS A 119 -13.03 3.05 27.57
N LYS A 120 -13.19 3.81 28.66
CA LYS A 120 -14.46 3.89 29.41
C LYS A 120 -15.66 4.36 28.57
N SER A 121 -15.40 5.08 27.48
CA SER A 121 -16.40 5.69 26.58
C SER A 121 -16.80 4.78 25.41
N PHE A 122 -16.37 3.51 25.43
CA PHE A 122 -16.58 2.56 24.33
C PHE A 122 -18.02 2.51 23.80
N GLU A 123 -19.03 2.42 24.65
CA GLU A 123 -20.43 2.28 24.18
C GLU A 123 -20.87 3.45 23.28
N VAL A 124 -20.51 4.68 23.67
CA VAL A 124 -20.87 5.90 22.91
C VAL A 124 -20.11 5.94 21.57
N VAL A 125 -18.82 5.59 21.60
CA VAL A 125 -18.00 5.51 20.39
C VAL A 125 -18.53 4.43 19.45
N ALA A 126 -18.84 3.26 19.97
CA ALA A 126 -19.41 2.14 19.23
C ALA A 126 -20.75 2.46 18.60
N TYR A 127 -21.62 3.19 19.33
CA TYR A 127 -22.88 3.67 18.80
C TYR A 127 -22.68 4.61 17.60
N LYS A 128 -21.76 5.58 17.72
CA LYS A 128 -21.45 6.53 16.65
C LYS A 128 -20.82 5.88 15.43
N ILE A 129 -19.83 5.01 15.63
CA ILE A 129 -19.21 4.24 14.53
C ILE A 129 -20.26 3.39 13.81
N ASN A 130 -21.13 2.69 14.55
CA ASN A 130 -22.18 1.90 13.91
C ASN A 130 -23.20 2.75 13.14
N ALA A 131 -23.50 3.98 13.60
CA ALA A 131 -24.36 4.90 12.86
C ALA A 131 -23.67 5.36 11.56
N LEU A 132 -22.38 5.70 11.59
CA LEU A 132 -21.58 6.04 10.41
C LEU A 132 -21.53 4.90 9.39
N LEU A 133 -21.32 3.67 9.86
CA LEU A 133 -21.33 2.47 9.00
C LEU A 133 -22.71 2.30 8.34
N GLU A 134 -23.79 2.39 9.13
CA GLU A 134 -25.15 2.26 8.62
C GLU A 134 -25.50 3.33 7.57
N ASP A 135 -25.10 4.59 7.80
CA ASP A 135 -25.26 5.68 6.83
C ASP A 135 -24.51 5.43 5.53
N ALA A 136 -23.30 4.87 5.67
CA ALA A 136 -22.53 4.37 4.55
C ALA A 136 -23.04 3.01 4.04
N GLY A 137 -24.25 2.54 4.37
CA GLY A 137 -24.82 1.27 3.90
C GLY A 137 -23.99 0.02 4.23
N LEU A 138 -23.15 0.10 5.26
CA LEU A 138 -22.31 -0.98 5.77
C LEU A 138 -22.97 -1.64 6.99
N PRO A 139 -22.69 -2.93 7.25
CA PRO A 139 -23.29 -3.62 8.38
C PRO A 139 -22.78 -3.08 9.72
N ARG A 140 -23.70 -2.88 10.65
CA ARG A 140 -23.38 -2.59 12.05
C ARG A 140 -22.58 -3.75 12.65
N GLN A 141 -21.64 -3.41 13.52
CA GLN A 141 -20.82 -4.35 14.26
C GLN A 141 -21.50 -4.77 15.56
N ASP A 142 -21.39 -6.06 15.91
CA ASP A 142 -21.89 -6.60 17.17
C ASP A 142 -20.96 -6.20 18.32
N ILE A 143 -21.38 -5.19 19.07
CA ILE A 143 -20.66 -4.63 20.21
C ILE A 143 -20.47 -5.67 21.32
N GLY A 144 -21.46 -6.54 21.53
CA GLY A 144 -21.42 -7.60 22.53
C GLY A 144 -20.31 -8.60 22.25
N ARG A 145 -20.27 -9.06 20.99
CA ARG A 145 -19.23 -9.95 20.50
C ARG A 145 -17.84 -9.32 20.58
N ILE A 146 -17.71 -8.05 20.19
CA ILE A 146 -16.43 -7.33 20.25
C ILE A 146 -15.86 -7.30 21.67
N VAL A 147 -16.68 -6.96 22.66
CA VAL A 147 -16.23 -6.91 24.06
C VAL A 147 -15.86 -8.30 24.58
N ALA A 148 -16.60 -9.33 24.18
CA ALA A 148 -16.33 -10.71 24.59
C ALA A 148 -15.01 -11.26 24.00
N GLU A 149 -14.70 -10.91 22.75
CA GLU A 149 -13.49 -11.36 22.04
C GLU A 149 -12.24 -10.51 22.39
N HIS A 150 -12.41 -9.30 22.90
CA HIS A 150 -11.29 -8.40 23.16
C HIS A 150 -10.41 -8.87 24.34
N PRO A 151 -9.08 -8.89 24.21
CA PRO A 151 -8.19 -9.44 25.24
C PRO A 151 -8.12 -8.62 26.53
N ASN A 152 -8.28 -7.30 26.46
CA ASN A 152 -8.15 -6.40 27.62
C ASN A 152 -9.15 -5.23 27.60
N PRO A 153 -10.47 -5.48 27.69
CA PRO A 153 -11.46 -4.41 27.72
C PRO A 153 -11.40 -3.66 29.05
N HIS A 154 -11.75 -2.38 29.02
CA HIS A 154 -11.82 -1.55 30.21
C HIS A 154 -12.77 -2.17 31.26
N PRO A 155 -12.47 -2.13 32.57
CA PRO A 155 -13.29 -2.79 33.60
C PRO A 155 -14.78 -2.42 33.56
N ARG A 156 -15.09 -1.14 33.33
CA ARG A 156 -16.47 -0.67 33.14
C ARG A 156 -17.16 -1.27 31.92
N VAL A 157 -16.43 -1.41 30.81
CA VAL A 157 -16.95 -1.98 29.56
C VAL A 157 -17.21 -3.47 29.74
N LYS A 158 -16.30 -4.18 30.41
CA LYS A 158 -16.45 -5.60 30.74
C LYS A 158 -17.65 -5.88 31.64
N ALA A 159 -17.90 -4.99 32.62
CA ALA A 159 -19.02 -5.12 33.56
C ALA A 159 -20.35 -4.56 33.01
N MET A 160 -20.32 -3.90 31.86
CA MET A 160 -21.49 -3.21 31.32
C MET A 160 -22.45 -4.21 30.67
N LYS A 161 -23.77 -4.03 30.92
CA LYS A 161 -24.82 -4.67 30.13
C LYS A 161 -24.94 -3.95 28.79
N ILE A 162 -24.41 -4.56 27.74
CA ILE A 162 -24.48 -4.03 26.38
C ILE A 162 -25.93 -4.12 25.91
N ARG A 163 -26.50 -2.96 25.57
CA ARG A 163 -27.88 -2.87 25.10
C ARG A 163 -27.97 -3.47 23.69
N GLN A 164 -28.92 -4.37 23.49
CA GLN A 164 -29.23 -4.90 22.15
C GLN A 164 -29.83 -3.79 21.29
N ALA A 165 -29.45 -3.73 20.02
CA ALA A 165 -29.98 -2.74 19.10
C ALA A 165 -31.48 -2.96 18.91
N THR A 166 -32.31 -1.98 19.28
CA THR A 166 -33.77 -2.06 19.21
C THR A 166 -34.32 -1.88 17.79
N GLY A 167 -33.44 -1.82 16.78
CA GLY A 167 -33.78 -1.53 15.37
C GLY A 167 -34.27 -0.11 15.10
N THR A 168 -34.52 0.69 16.13
CA THR A 168 -34.98 2.07 16.00
C THR A 168 -33.79 3.02 16.02
N ARG A 169 -33.51 3.65 14.88
CA ARG A 169 -32.53 4.72 14.77
C ARG A 169 -33.14 6.03 15.28
N THR A 170 -32.45 6.69 16.22
CA THR A 170 -32.90 7.97 16.79
C THR A 170 -32.35 9.20 16.07
N GLY A 171 -31.30 9.08 15.25
CA GLY A 171 -30.69 10.19 14.52
C GLY A 171 -31.01 10.20 13.03
N ALA A 172 -30.95 11.36 12.37
CA ALA A 172 -31.06 11.45 10.92
C ALA A 172 -29.84 10.80 10.23
N PRO A 173 -30.02 10.13 9.07
CA PRO A 173 -28.92 9.67 8.25
C PRO A 173 -28.13 10.83 7.65
N SER A 174 -26.85 10.57 7.37
CA SER A 174 -25.99 11.51 6.65
C SER A 174 -25.58 10.91 5.32
N GLU A 175 -25.73 11.68 4.24
CA GLU A 175 -25.30 11.28 2.91
C GLU A 175 -23.79 11.52 2.75
N ALA A 176 -23.28 12.65 3.25
CA ALA A 176 -21.86 12.98 3.24
C ALA A 176 -21.01 11.89 3.90
N SER A 177 -21.50 11.24 4.98
CA SER A 177 -20.74 10.19 5.67
C SER A 177 -20.39 8.98 4.81
N LYS A 178 -20.95 8.84 3.60
CA LYS A 178 -20.54 7.82 2.63
C LYS A 178 -19.08 7.95 2.19
N PHE A 179 -18.44 9.10 2.40
CA PHE A 179 -17.01 9.29 2.14
C PHE A 179 -16.12 8.28 2.88
N ILE A 180 -16.58 7.71 4.00
CA ILE A 180 -15.81 6.70 4.75
C ILE A 180 -15.52 5.43 3.93
N ARG A 181 -16.22 5.22 2.82
CA ARG A 181 -15.97 4.13 1.86
C ARG A 181 -14.74 4.36 0.99
N LYS A 182 -14.22 5.59 0.93
CA LYS A 182 -12.99 5.90 0.19
C LYS A 182 -11.81 5.19 0.85
N GLY A 183 -10.81 4.84 0.03
CA GLY A 183 -9.51 4.42 0.53
C GLY A 183 -8.92 5.52 1.42
N PHE A 184 -8.28 5.16 2.52
CA PHE A 184 -7.77 6.09 3.53
C PHE A 184 -6.87 7.19 2.94
N ALA A 185 -6.02 6.85 1.97
CA ALA A 185 -5.15 7.79 1.27
C ALA A 185 -5.88 8.68 0.25
N ALA A 186 -7.13 8.37 -0.10
CA ALA A 186 -7.96 9.13 -1.04
C ALA A 186 -8.93 10.10 -0.34
N ILE A 187 -8.89 10.16 0.98
CA ILE A 187 -9.72 11.09 1.77
C ILE A 187 -9.05 12.45 1.75
N VAL A 188 -9.86 13.47 1.47
CA VAL A 188 -9.40 14.86 1.39
C VAL A 188 -10.07 15.72 2.46
N PRO A 189 -9.52 16.90 2.80
CA PRO A 189 -10.13 17.80 3.77
C PRO A 189 -11.60 18.17 3.45
N ASP A 190 -11.92 18.29 2.15
CA ASP A 190 -13.27 18.63 1.70
C ASP A 190 -14.30 17.56 2.12
N ASP A 191 -13.91 16.29 2.19
CA ASP A 191 -14.81 15.21 2.67
C ASP A 191 -15.28 15.44 4.12
N PHE A 192 -14.38 15.93 4.97
CA PHE A 192 -14.72 16.26 6.35
C PHE A 192 -15.52 17.56 6.44
N THR A 193 -15.23 18.53 5.58
CA THR A 193 -15.94 19.81 5.54
C THR A 193 -17.39 19.61 5.11
N ASP A 194 -17.62 18.88 4.02
CA ASP A 194 -18.95 18.51 3.53
C ASP A 194 -19.73 17.75 4.60
N TYR A 195 -19.07 16.82 5.31
CA TYR A 195 -19.68 16.10 6.42
C TYR A 195 -20.05 17.03 7.58
N ILE A 196 -19.17 17.94 7.98
CA ILE A 196 -19.43 18.90 9.07
C ILE A 196 -20.61 19.80 8.72
N ASP A 197 -20.66 20.34 7.50
CA ASP A 197 -21.70 21.26 7.05
C ASP A 197 -23.06 20.56 6.99
N GLU A 198 -23.12 19.36 6.39
CA GLU A 198 -24.36 18.58 6.32
C GLU A 198 -24.85 18.22 7.73
N ARG A 199 -23.97 17.70 8.59
CA ARG A 199 -24.33 17.28 9.95
C ARG A 199 -24.71 18.46 10.82
N GLY A 200 -24.00 19.58 10.72
CA GLY A 200 -24.25 20.81 11.48
C GLY A 200 -25.65 21.40 11.23
N SER A 201 -26.26 21.09 10.07
CA SER A 201 -27.64 21.50 9.78
C SER A 201 -28.71 20.70 10.54
N VAL A 202 -28.37 19.50 11.03
CA VAL A 202 -29.34 18.54 11.62
C VAL A 202 -29.08 18.24 13.09
N VAL A 203 -27.82 18.33 13.54
CA VAL A 203 -27.43 18.03 14.93
C VAL A 203 -26.71 19.19 15.58
N ALA A 204 -26.76 19.23 16.92
CA ALA A 204 -26.02 20.24 17.68
C ALA A 204 -24.50 20.16 17.39
N PRO A 205 -23.79 21.31 17.39
CA PRO A 205 -22.34 21.36 17.10
C PRO A 205 -21.51 20.38 17.93
N ALA A 206 -21.81 20.26 19.22
CA ALA A 206 -21.11 19.33 20.12
C ALA A 206 -21.26 17.84 19.73
N THR A 207 -22.23 17.48 18.90
CA THR A 207 -22.37 16.12 18.35
C THR A 207 -21.39 15.90 17.20
N VAL A 208 -21.25 16.90 16.33
CA VAL A 208 -20.31 16.92 15.21
C VAL A 208 -18.88 16.87 15.75
N ASP A 209 -18.55 17.70 16.75
CA ASP A 209 -17.23 17.71 17.39
C ASP A 209 -16.81 16.30 17.85
N ARG A 210 -17.71 15.59 18.53
CA ARG A 210 -17.45 14.21 18.99
C ARG A 210 -17.31 13.20 17.86
N GLU A 211 -17.93 13.44 16.71
CA GLU A 211 -17.78 12.61 15.51
C GLU A 211 -16.42 12.85 14.85
N ILE A 212 -16.01 14.12 14.77
CA ILE A 212 -14.67 14.52 14.29
C ILE A 212 -13.55 14.03 15.23
N ASP A 213 -13.77 14.04 16.55
CA ASP A 213 -12.83 13.48 17.52
C ASP A 213 -12.60 11.97 17.27
N ILE A 214 -13.65 11.23 16.90
CA ILE A 214 -13.55 9.81 16.57
C ILE A 214 -12.73 9.61 15.30
N PHE A 215 -13.00 10.37 14.24
CA PHE A 215 -12.18 10.31 13.02
C PHE A 215 -10.72 10.62 13.32
N SER A 216 -10.46 11.69 14.08
CA SER A 216 -9.11 12.09 14.46
C SER A 216 -8.38 11.00 15.25
N ALA A 217 -9.05 10.34 16.20
CA ALA A 217 -8.49 9.24 16.96
C ALA A 217 -8.15 8.04 16.07
N VAL A 218 -9.05 7.69 15.14
CA VAL A 218 -8.86 6.57 14.20
C VAL A 218 -7.70 6.86 13.26
N CYS A 219 -7.64 8.05 12.65
CA CYS A 219 -6.55 8.46 11.76
C CYS A 219 -5.20 8.42 12.48
N ARG A 220 -5.14 8.95 13.71
CA ARG A 220 -3.91 8.93 14.51
C ARG A 220 -3.44 7.50 14.79
N ILE A 221 -4.31 6.62 15.25
CA ILE A 221 -3.96 5.21 15.49
C ILE A 221 -3.54 4.51 14.19
N ALA A 222 -4.21 4.79 13.07
CA ALA A 222 -3.87 4.20 11.79
C ALA A 222 -2.46 4.56 11.33
N ILE A 223 -2.07 5.84 11.49
CA ILE A 223 -0.75 6.33 11.10
C ILE A 223 0.33 5.88 12.11
N ASP A 224 0.12 6.16 13.39
CA ASP A 224 1.17 6.03 14.41
C ASP A 224 1.37 4.58 14.86
N THR A 225 0.28 3.83 14.99
CA THR A 225 0.27 2.48 15.56
C THR A 225 0.21 1.42 14.47
N TRP A 226 -0.72 1.54 13.52
CA TRP A 226 -0.88 0.55 12.45
C TRP A 226 0.04 0.78 11.25
N ARG A 227 0.80 1.89 11.25
CA ARG A 227 1.79 2.23 10.22
C ARG A 227 1.18 2.25 8.80
N ILE A 228 -0.07 2.72 8.70
CA ILE A 228 -0.72 2.96 7.42
C ILE A 228 -0.34 4.35 6.98
N HIS A 229 0.60 4.42 6.04
CA HIS A 229 1.18 5.67 5.60
C HIS A 229 0.30 6.36 4.55
N ILE A 230 0.15 7.68 4.70
CA ILE A 230 -0.46 8.58 3.72
C ILE A 230 0.64 9.53 3.23
N VAL A 231 0.54 9.97 1.98
CA VAL A 231 1.45 11.00 1.45
C VAL A 231 1.21 12.29 2.23
N GLU A 232 2.24 12.76 2.93
CA GLU A 232 2.19 14.07 3.55
C GLU A 232 2.24 15.12 2.44
N PHE A 233 1.15 15.85 2.26
CA PHE A 233 1.14 17.02 1.38
C PHE A 233 1.88 18.14 2.10
N ASP A 234 3.19 18.23 1.88
CA ASP A 234 3.99 19.32 2.38
C ASP A 234 3.60 20.62 1.66
N ALA A 235 2.91 21.51 2.39
CA ALA A 235 2.47 22.80 1.87
C ALA A 235 3.65 23.68 1.40
N ALA A 236 4.88 23.41 1.84
CA ALA A 236 6.08 24.10 1.39
C ALA A 236 6.44 23.78 -0.08
N SER A 237 6.03 22.63 -0.60
CA SER A 237 6.34 22.21 -1.98
C SER A 237 5.52 22.95 -3.04
N ASN A 238 4.52 23.75 -2.65
CA ASN A 238 3.63 24.49 -3.56
C ASN A 238 4.00 25.98 -3.74
N GLU A 239 5.10 26.46 -3.15
CA GLU A 239 5.57 27.84 -3.36
C GLU A 239 6.16 28.07 -4.77
N LEU A 240 6.46 27.01 -5.52
CA LEU A 240 6.90 27.09 -6.92
C LEU A 240 5.75 27.27 -7.93
N GLY A 241 4.49 27.29 -7.47
CA GLY A 241 3.29 27.33 -8.32
C GLY A 241 2.34 28.51 -8.10
N ARG A 242 2.61 29.43 -7.16
CA ARG A 242 1.75 30.62 -7.01
C ARG A 242 2.03 31.59 -8.17
N PRO A 243 1.04 31.95 -9.01
CA PRO A 243 1.22 33.03 -9.97
C PRO A 243 1.52 34.32 -9.20
N THR A 244 2.70 34.86 -9.45
CA THR A 244 3.14 36.14 -8.90
C THR A 244 2.06 37.17 -9.22
N ALA A 245 1.48 37.77 -8.17
CA ALA A 245 0.50 38.82 -8.33
C ALA A 245 1.11 39.94 -9.19
N VAL A 246 0.55 40.12 -10.39
CA VAL A 246 0.90 41.23 -11.28
C VAL A 246 0.54 42.52 -10.56
N GLN A 247 1.55 43.25 -10.11
CA GLN A 247 1.39 44.61 -9.61
C GLN A 247 0.79 45.46 -10.72
N LYS A 248 -0.41 46.00 -10.49
CA LYS A 248 -0.99 47.03 -11.36
C LYS A 248 -0.12 48.29 -11.26
N PRO A 249 0.31 48.91 -12.37
CA PRO A 249 0.97 50.19 -12.33
C PRO A 249 -0.01 51.29 -11.88
N ALA A 250 0.55 52.26 -11.16
CA ALA A 250 -0.12 53.43 -10.60
C ALA A 250 -0.68 54.39 -11.66
#